data_AF-A0A2D6BUF5-F1
#
_entry.id   AF-A0A2D6BUF5-F1
#
_cell.length_a   1.000
_cell.length_b   1.000
_cell.length_c   1.000
_cell.angle_alpha   90.00
_cell.angle_beta   90.00
_cell.angle_gamma   90.00
#
_symmetry.space_group_name_H-M   'P 1'
#
loop_
_entity.id
_entity.type
_entity.pdbx_description
1 polymer ?
#
loop_
_entity_poly.entity_id
_entity_poly.type
_entity_poly.pdbx_seq_one_letter_code
_entity_poly.pdbx_strand_id
1 'polypeptide(L)'
;MDTEKLLDVGVQGIHLLFDRQMISEAFDQDADCLREQIEGRVEEVHGAIQRLVSLETPEEGQRFVACLAPSVRHVLVLLYFELLDGRLRQDATLH
;
A
#
# COMPACT_ATOMS: atom_id res chain seq x y z
N MET A 1 1.86 -13.21 -7.05
CA MET A 1 1.76 -12.01 -7.90
C MET A 1 3.14 -11.37 -7.99
N ASP A 2 3.50 -10.79 -9.14
CA ASP A 2 4.80 -10.15 -9.31
C ASP A 2 4.79 -8.74 -8.68
N THR A 3 5.34 -8.64 -7.47
CA THR A 3 5.32 -7.40 -6.68
C THR A 3 6.25 -6.33 -7.24
N GLU A 4 7.33 -6.74 -7.91
CA GLU A 4 8.25 -5.80 -8.57
C GLU A 4 7.56 -5.10 -9.73
N LYS A 5 6.85 -5.85 -10.59
CA LYS A 5 6.06 -5.25 -11.66
C LYS A 5 4.99 -4.29 -11.17
N LEU A 6 4.36 -4.57 -10.02
CA LEU A 6 3.39 -3.65 -9.41
C LEU A 6 4.01 -2.32 -8.99
N LEU A 7 5.24 -2.36 -8.47
CA LEU A 7 5.96 -1.16 -8.07
C LEU A 7 6.45 -0.40 -9.30
N ASP A 8 6.94 -1.08 -10.33
CA ASP A 8 7.40 -0.46 -11.58
C ASP A 8 6.29 0.34 -12.28
N VAL A 9 5.09 -0.23 -12.41
CA VAL A 9 3.94 0.51 -12.96
C VAL A 9 3.41 1.56 -11.97
N GLY A 10 3.60 1.33 -10.67
CA GLY A 10 3.26 2.29 -9.61
C GLY A 10 4.06 3.57 -9.69
N VAL A 11 5.36 3.49 -9.98
CA VAL A 11 6.24 4.66 -10.23
C VAL A 11 5.75 5.48 -11.44
N GLN A 12 5.08 4.83 -12.40
CA GLN A 12 4.46 5.48 -13.56
C GLN A 12 3.06 6.06 -13.25
N GLY A 13 2.60 5.99 -12.00
CA GLY A 13 1.29 6.48 -11.55
C GLY A 13 0.13 5.49 -11.71
N ILE A 14 0.43 4.21 -12.00
CA ILE A 14 -0.60 3.16 -12.15
C ILE A 14 -0.66 2.32 -10.88
N HIS A 15 -1.63 2.62 -10.01
CA HIS A 15 -1.78 1.99 -8.70
C HIS A 15 -2.79 0.85 -8.71
N LEU A 16 -2.37 -0.34 -9.16
CA LEU A 16 -3.30 -1.47 -9.40
C LEU A 16 -3.98 -2.03 -8.14
N LEU A 17 -3.38 -1.86 -6.96
CA LEU A 17 -3.92 -2.38 -5.70
C LEU A 17 -4.90 -1.44 -5.01
N PHE A 18 -4.91 -0.16 -5.37
CA PHE A 18 -5.63 0.87 -4.64
C PHE A 18 -6.38 1.76 -5.62
N ASP A 19 -7.69 1.86 -5.45
CA ASP A 19 -8.45 2.86 -6.20
C ASP A 19 -8.20 4.27 -5.67
N ARG A 20 -8.65 5.27 -6.43
CA ARG A 20 -8.48 6.68 -6.07
C ARG A 20 -9.09 7.03 -4.70
N GLN A 21 -10.21 6.41 -4.34
CA GLN A 21 -10.88 6.70 -3.09
C GLN A 21 -10.05 6.18 -1.91
N MET A 22 -9.56 4.93 -1.99
CA MET A 22 -8.67 4.35 -0.97
C MET A 22 -7.41 5.20 -0.77
N ILE A 23 -6.83 5.71 -1.87
CA ILE A 23 -5.65 6.57 -1.82
C ILE A 23 -6.00 7.87 -1.10
N SER A 24 -7.06 8.57 -1.52
CA SER A 24 -7.48 9.83 -0.88
C SER A 24 -7.75 9.64 0.61
N GLU A 25 -8.53 8.63 0.97
CA GLU A 25 -8.91 8.34 2.36
C GLU A 25 -7.69 8.10 3.25
N ALA A 26 -6.67 7.42 2.74
CA ALA A 26 -5.45 7.13 3.47
C ALA A 26 -4.59 8.38 3.71
N PHE A 27 -4.48 9.26 2.70
CA PHE A 27 -3.71 10.51 2.82
C PHE A 27 -4.45 11.62 3.57
N ASP A 28 -5.78 11.55 3.67
CA ASP A 28 -6.59 12.47 4.48
C ASP A 28 -6.58 12.11 5.98
N GLN A 29 -5.97 10.99 6.38
CA GLN A 29 -5.87 10.61 7.79
C GLN A 29 -4.87 11.48 8.54
N ASP A 30 -5.24 11.86 9.76
CA ASP A 30 -4.32 12.43 10.73
C ASP A 30 -3.29 11.37 11.18
N ALA A 31 -2.01 11.75 11.15
CA ALA A 31 -0.90 10.84 11.39
C ALA A 31 -0.85 10.30 12.83
N ASP A 32 -1.24 11.13 13.81
CA ASP A 32 -1.27 10.72 15.22
C ASP A 32 -2.44 9.77 15.47
N CYS A 33 -3.61 10.08 14.91
CA CYS A 33 -4.77 9.18 14.94
C CYS A 33 -4.46 7.82 14.29
N LEU A 34 -3.77 7.82 13.15
CA LEU A 34 -3.40 6.58 12.48
C LEU A 34 -2.40 5.77 13.31
N ARG A 35 -1.41 6.42 13.94
CA ARG A 35 -0.44 5.74 14.82
C ARG A 35 -1.14 5.04 15.98
N GLU A 36 -2.09 5.70 16.65
CA GLU A 36 -2.88 5.10 17.73
C GLU A 36 -3.70 3.90 17.24
N GLN A 37 -4.30 3.98 16.05
CA GLN A 37 -5.06 2.87 15.47
C GLN A 37 -4.19 1.65 15.12
N ILE A 38 -2.90 1.85 14.85
CA ILE A 38 -1.93 0.80 14.52
C ILE A 38 -1.31 0.17 15.76
N GLU A 39 -1.24 0.88 16.89
CA GLU A 39 -0.43 0.49 18.05
C GLU A 39 -0.82 -0.86 18.68
N GLY A 40 -1.93 -1.49 18.24
CA GLY A 40 -2.29 -2.89 18.54
C GLY A 40 -2.56 -3.79 17.32
N ARG A 41 -2.27 -3.34 16.10
CA ARG A 41 -2.64 -4.00 14.83
C ARG A 41 -1.46 -4.30 13.91
N VAL A 42 -0.22 -4.18 14.40
CA VAL A 42 0.99 -4.46 13.62
C VAL A 42 0.96 -5.87 13.01
N GLU A 43 0.48 -6.86 13.77
CA GLU A 43 0.34 -8.24 13.28
C GLU A 43 -0.70 -8.36 12.16
N GLU A 44 -1.81 -7.61 12.23
CA GLU A 44 -2.82 -7.57 11.17
C GLU A 44 -2.25 -6.99 9.87
N VAL A 45 -1.49 -5.90 9.97
CA VAL A 45 -0.81 -5.28 8.82
C VAL A 45 0.20 -6.26 8.22
N HIS A 46 1.02 -6.90 9.05
CA HIS A 46 2.00 -7.88 8.58
C HIS A 46 1.34 -9.08 7.90
N GLY A 47 0.26 -9.62 8.48
CA GLY A 47 -0.53 -10.69 7.88
C GLY A 47 -1.17 -10.27 6.56
N ALA A 48 -1.64 -9.02 6.46
CA ALA A 48 -2.20 -8.49 5.22
C ALA A 48 -1.14 -8.39 4.11
N ILE A 49 0.08 -7.95 4.42
CA ILE A 49 1.22 -7.92 3.47
C ILE A 49 1.54 -9.34 2.99
N GLN A 50 1.69 -10.29 3.93
CA GLN A 50 1.98 -11.68 3.61
C GLN A 50 0.89 -12.29 2.72
N ARG A 51 -0.38 -11.96 2.99
CA ARG A 51 -1.48 -12.41 2.15
C ARG A 51 -1.41 -11.79 0.76
N LEU A 52 -1.18 -10.48 0.66
CA LEU A 52 -1.07 -9.75 -0.61
C LEU A 52 -0.03 -10.34 -1.55
N VAL A 53 1.18 -10.64 -1.04
CA VAL A 53 2.25 -11.22 -1.87
C VAL A 53 1.93 -12.65 -2.35
N SER A 54 1.07 -13.37 -1.62
CA SER A 54 0.63 -14.73 -1.97
C SER A 54 -0.46 -14.79 -3.03
N LEU A 55 -1.15 -13.69 -3.32
CA LEU A 55 -2.24 -13.66 -4.31
C LEU A 55 -1.70 -13.80 -5.72
N GLU A 56 -2.49 -14.29 -6.66
CA GLU A 56 -2.01 -14.59 -8.02
C GLU A 56 -2.07 -13.35 -8.91
N THR A 57 -3.11 -12.53 -8.75
CA THR A 57 -3.40 -11.40 -9.64
C THR A 57 -3.57 -10.06 -8.91
N PRO A 58 -3.30 -8.92 -9.58
CA PRO A 58 -3.57 -7.59 -9.03
C PRO A 58 -5.04 -7.38 -8.66
N GLU A 59 -5.97 -7.94 -9.44
CA GLU A 59 -7.40 -7.85 -9.21
C GLU A 59 -7.82 -8.55 -7.91
N GLU A 60 -7.22 -9.71 -7.60
CA GLU A 60 -7.39 -10.36 -6.30
C GLU A 60 -6.82 -9.50 -5.18
N GLY A 61 -5.65 -8.89 -5.39
CA GLY A 61 -5.02 -7.96 -4.47
C GLY A 61 -5.92 -6.77 -4.12
N GLN A 62 -6.47 -6.11 -5.13
CA GLN A 62 -7.38 -4.98 -4.96
C GLN A 62 -8.65 -5.39 -4.19
N ARG A 63 -9.28 -6.52 -4.54
CA ARG A 63 -10.45 -7.03 -3.83
C ARG A 63 -10.14 -7.36 -2.37
N PHE A 64 -8.98 -7.97 -2.13
CA PHE A 64 -8.53 -8.28 -0.78
C PHE A 64 -8.35 -7.01 0.05
N VAL A 65 -7.65 -6.01 -0.49
CA VAL A 65 -7.42 -4.71 0.16
C VAL A 65 -8.75 -3.99 0.45
N ALA A 66 -9.71 -4.05 -0.47
CA ALA A 66 -11.03 -3.45 -0.29
C ALA A 66 -11.78 -4.01 0.93
N CYS A 67 -11.55 -5.28 1.27
CA CYS A 67 -12.18 -5.98 2.39
C CYS A 67 -11.47 -5.80 3.74
N LEU A 68 -10.30 -5.14 3.77
CA LEU A 68 -9.57 -4.90 5.01
C LEU A 68 -10.25 -3.84 5.87
N ALA A 69 -9.98 -3.90 7.18
CA ALA A 69 -10.34 -2.81 8.08
C ALA A 69 -9.73 -1.49 7.58
N PRO A 70 -10.44 -0.34 7.66
CA PRO A 70 -9.95 0.93 7.13
C PRO A 70 -8.56 1.31 7.62
N SER A 71 -8.28 1.14 8.92
CA SER A 71 -6.98 1.42 9.51
C SER A 71 -5.85 0.62 8.86
N VAL A 72 -6.03 -0.69 8.65
CA VAL A 72 -5.05 -1.56 7.98
C VAL A 72 -4.89 -1.17 6.52
N ARG A 73 -6.00 -0.89 5.82
CA ARG A 73 -5.98 -0.45 4.42
C ARG A 73 -5.19 0.85 4.25
N HIS A 74 -5.42 1.85 5.10
CA HIS A 74 -4.71 3.12 5.04
C HIS A 74 -3.20 2.94 5.22
N VAL A 75 -2.79 2.10 6.16
CA VAL A 75 -1.37 1.78 6.37
C VAL A 75 -0.75 1.13 5.15
N LEU A 76 -1.43 0.17 4.53
CA LEU A 76 -0.92 -0.48 3.33
C LEU A 76 -0.75 0.50 2.18
N VAL A 77 -1.67 1.45 2.00
CA VAL A 77 -1.55 2.53 1.03
C VAL A 77 -0.29 3.36 1.34
N LEU A 78 -0.14 3.86 2.57
CA LEU A 78 0.99 4.71 2.93
C LEU A 78 2.34 3.99 2.79
N LEU A 79 2.43 2.73 3.22
CA LEU A 79 3.63 1.91 3.04
C LEU A 79 3.96 1.70 1.56
N TYR A 80 2.95 1.47 0.72
CA TYR A 80 3.15 1.35 -0.73
C TYR A 80 3.72 2.63 -1.32
N PHE A 81 3.18 3.80 -0.97
CA PHE A 81 3.69 5.08 -1.47
C PHE A 81 5.08 5.43 -0.92
N GLU A 82 5.42 5.05 0.31
CA GLU A 82 6.78 5.19 0.84
C GLU A 82 7.78 4.35 0.04
N LEU A 83 7.40 3.12 -0.36
CA LEU A 83 8.23 2.29 -1.24
C LEU A 83 8.43 2.92 -2.62
N LEU A 84 7.37 3.50 -3.20
CA LEU A 84 7.47 4.21 -4.48
C LEU A 84 8.38 5.43 -4.38
N ASP A 85 8.24 6.24 -3.33
CA ASP A 85 9.10 7.41 -3.11
C ASP A 85 10.56 7.02 -2.88
N GLY A 86 10.79 5.89 -2.20
CA GLY A 86 12.12 5.27 -2.10
C GLY A 86 12.74 4.96 -3.46
N ARG A 87 11.99 4.34 -4.38
CA ARG A 87 12.46 4.03 -5.74
C ARG A 87 12.71 5.27 -6.58
N LEU A 88 11.77 6.21 -6.58
CA LEU A 88 11.89 7.48 -7.30
C LEU A 88 13.15 8.26 -6.88
N ARG A 89 13.45 8.29 -5.58
CA ARG A 89 14.67 8.91 -5.06
C ARG A 89 15.95 8.21 -5.52
N GLN A 90 15.94 6.89 -5.59
CA GLN A 90 17.10 6.10 -6.08
C GLN A 90 17.37 6.35 -7.56
N ASP A 91 16.33 6.36 -8.39
CA ASP A 91 16.46 6.63 -9.83
C ASP A 91 16.95 8.06 -10.08
N ALA A 92 16.47 9.04 -9.31
CA ALA A 92 16.92 10.43 -9.41
C ALA A 92 18.40 10.64 -9.04
N THR A 93 18.99 9.77 -8.20
CA THR A 93 20.43 9.83 -7.87
C THR A 93 21.34 9.13 -8.88
N LEU A 94 20.79 8.35 -9.81
CA LEU A 94 21.55 7.63 -10.85
C LEU A 94 21.63 8.41 -12.18
N HIS A 95 20.92 9.53 -12.27
CA HIS A 95 20.89 10.46 -13.41
C HIS A 95 21.55 11.80 -13.08
#